data_AF-A0A2N5KJ54-F1
#
_entry.id   AF-A0A2N5KJ54-F1
#
_cell.length_a   1.000
_cell.length_b   1.000
_cell.length_c   1.000
_cell.angle_alpha   90.00
_cell.angle_beta   90.00
_cell.angle_gamma   90.00
#
_symmetry.space_group_name_H-M   'P 1'
#
loop_
_entity.id
_entity.type
_entity.pdbx_description
1 polymer ?
#
loop_
_entity_poly.entity_id
_entity_poly.type
_entity_poly.pdbx_seq_one_letter_code
_entity_poly.pdbx_strand_id
1 'polypeptide(L)'
;MSEQKKYRKVKISAGRGGWGGPLIVDPKPGKDLIYSVTGGGIHPLAAKIAELSGGRAFDGFKSKADFSEIAVAVIDCGGTARVGVYPMKKVLTVDIHAARPSGPLMRFITKELFVSGVKESDVEVIE
;
A
#
# COMPACT_ATOMS: atom_id res chain seq x y z
N MET A 1 22.94 -10.57 13.45
CA MET A 1 21.82 -10.24 14.37
C MET A 1 20.56 -10.21 13.55
N SER A 2 19.85 -11.34 13.47
CA SER A 2 18.63 -11.46 12.66
C SER A 2 17.46 -11.42 13.63
N GLU A 3 16.99 -10.23 14.00
CA GLU A 3 15.70 -10.12 14.66
C GLU A 3 14.67 -10.78 13.73
N GLN A 4 14.12 -11.92 14.15
CA GLN A 4 13.00 -12.55 13.48
C GLN A 4 11.81 -11.60 13.63
N LYS A 5 11.69 -10.64 12.71
CA LYS A 5 10.46 -9.87 12.54
C LYS A 5 9.36 -10.88 12.26
N LYS A 6 8.49 -11.08 13.25
CA LYS A 6 7.30 -11.92 13.12
C LYS A 6 6.34 -11.15 12.21
N TYR A 7 6.49 -11.35 10.90
CA TYR A 7 5.58 -10.74 9.93
C TYR A 7 4.17 -11.25 10.16
N ARG A 8 3.21 -10.33 10.07
CA ARG A 8 1.79 -10.58 10.22
C ARG A 8 1.08 -10.17 8.95
N LYS A 9 0.05 -10.91 8.58
CA LYS A 9 -0.78 -10.51 7.45
C LYS A 9 -1.70 -9.39 7.89
N VAL A 10 -1.83 -8.39 7.04
CA VAL A 10 -2.68 -7.23 7.28
C VAL A 10 -3.69 -7.14 6.15
N LYS A 11 -4.97 -7.12 6.51
CA LYS A 11 -6.07 -6.88 5.59
C LYS A 11 -6.35 -5.38 5.55
N ILE A 12 -6.41 -4.83 4.35
CA ILE A 12 -6.72 -3.43 4.10
C ILE A 12 -7.99 -3.37 3.27
N SER A 13 -9.06 -2.83 3.86
CA SER A 13 -10.36 -2.70 3.18
C SER A 13 -10.54 -1.29 2.62
N ALA A 14 -11.39 -1.15 1.59
CA ALA A 14 -11.75 0.16 1.09
C ALA A 14 -12.52 0.93 2.16
N GLY A 15 -12.09 2.17 2.43
CA GLY A 15 -12.81 3.03 3.36
C GLY A 15 -14.04 3.67 2.71
N ARG A 16 -14.71 4.56 3.46
CA ARG A 16 -15.99 5.13 3.05
C ARG A 16 -15.88 5.90 1.72
N GLY A 17 -16.57 5.40 0.68
CA GLY A 17 -16.56 5.97 -0.67
C GLY A 17 -15.37 5.53 -1.54
N GLY A 18 -14.45 4.74 -0.97
CA GLY A 18 -13.35 4.10 -1.67
C GLY A 18 -13.79 2.98 -2.61
N TRP A 19 -12.82 2.43 -3.33
CA TRP A 19 -13.02 1.38 -4.32
C TRP A 19 -11.88 0.37 -4.26
N GLY A 20 -12.19 -0.89 -4.58
CA GLY A 20 -11.20 -1.97 -4.62
C GLY A 20 -11.12 -2.74 -3.31
N GLY A 21 -10.05 -3.53 -3.16
CA GLY A 21 -9.82 -4.38 -2.01
C GLY A 21 -10.88 -5.47 -1.76
N PRO A 22 -10.80 -6.15 -0.60
CA PRO A 22 -9.76 -5.99 0.41
C PRO A 22 -8.40 -6.52 -0.08
N LEU A 23 -7.31 -5.80 0.23
CA LEU A 23 -5.94 -6.25 -0.05
C LEU A 23 -5.39 -7.00 1.15
N ILE A 24 -4.64 -8.06 0.90
CA ILE A 24 -3.92 -8.81 1.93
C ILE A 24 -2.43 -8.52 1.74
N VAL A 25 -1.86 -7.76 2.67
CA VAL A 25 -0.43 -7.47 2.74
C VAL A 25 0.21 -8.57 3.57
N ASP A 26 1.11 -9.33 2.96
CA ASP A 26 1.88 -10.42 3.58
C ASP A 26 3.37 -10.09 3.44
N PRO A 27 3.95 -9.30 4.36
CA PRO A 27 5.37 -8.96 4.28
C PRO A 27 6.24 -10.19 4.47
N LYS A 28 7.34 -10.26 3.72
CA LYS A 28 8.31 -11.37 3.78
C LYS A 28 9.72 -10.82 3.86
N PRO A 29 10.71 -11.62 4.32
CA PRO A 29 12.10 -11.21 4.24
C PRO A 29 12.47 -10.81 2.80
N GLY A 30 12.95 -9.57 2.62
CA GLY A 30 13.26 -9.02 1.29
C GLY A 30 12.06 -8.43 0.53
N LYS A 31 10.84 -8.57 1.05
CA LYS A 31 9.61 -7.87 0.59
C LYS A 31 8.82 -7.38 1.79
N ASP A 32 9.45 -6.51 2.58
CA ASP A 32 8.91 -5.98 3.83
C ASP A 32 8.74 -4.46 3.82
N LEU A 33 9.00 -3.80 2.69
CA LEU A 33 8.92 -2.35 2.60
C LEU A 33 7.48 -1.89 2.41
N ILE A 34 7.03 -1.00 3.30
CA ILE A 34 5.77 -0.28 3.21
C ILE A 34 6.08 1.09 2.62
N TYR A 35 5.81 1.24 1.33
CA TYR A 35 6.29 2.35 0.52
C TYR A 35 5.33 3.54 0.65
N SER A 36 5.76 4.63 1.26
CA SER A 36 4.96 5.84 1.48
C SER A 36 5.30 6.89 0.43
N VAL A 37 4.33 7.27 -0.40
CA VAL A 37 4.48 8.28 -1.46
C VAL A 37 3.36 9.31 -1.33
N THR A 38 3.44 10.09 -0.26
CA THR A 38 2.41 11.06 0.15
C THR A 38 2.91 12.50 0.22
N GLY A 39 3.72 12.92 -0.76
CA GLY A 39 4.29 14.27 -0.80
C GLY A 39 5.48 14.53 0.15
N GLY A 40 5.94 13.51 0.87
CA GLY A 40 7.15 13.54 1.71
C GLY A 40 6.92 13.03 3.12
N GLY A 41 7.87 12.25 3.66
CA GLY A 41 7.75 11.61 4.95
C GLY A 41 6.94 10.31 4.92
N ILE A 42 6.80 9.69 6.10
CA ILE A 42 6.03 8.46 6.28
C ILE A 42 4.61 8.85 6.70
N HIS A 43 3.61 8.52 5.87
CA HIS A 43 2.21 8.75 6.19
C HIS A 43 1.79 7.90 7.41
N PRO A 44 0.92 8.41 8.31
CA PRO A 44 0.41 7.63 9.45
C PRO A 44 -0.16 6.26 9.06
N LEU A 45 -0.88 6.19 7.94
CA LEU A 45 -1.37 4.93 7.38
C LEU A 45 -0.24 3.94 7.05
N ALA A 46 0.84 4.40 6.41
CA ALA A 46 1.98 3.55 6.08
C ALA A 46 2.74 3.11 7.34
N ALA A 47 2.91 4.02 8.32
CA ALA A 47 3.49 3.69 9.62
C ALA A 47 2.67 2.62 10.34
N LYS A 48 1.34 2.78 10.37
CA LYS A 48 0.43 1.82 11.00
C LYS A 48 0.47 0.45 10.33
N ILE A 49 0.46 0.39 8.99
CA ILE A 49 0.60 -0.88 8.27
C ILE A 49 1.95 -1.52 8.60
N ALA A 50 3.04 -0.76 8.65
CA ALA A 50 4.37 -1.30 9.00
C ALA A 50 4.40 -1.85 10.43
N GLU A 51 3.81 -1.14 11.39
CA GLU A 51 3.70 -1.56 12.79
C GLU A 51 2.89 -2.85 12.93
N LEU A 52 1.72 -2.91 12.30
CA LEU A 52 0.81 -4.06 12.38
C LEU A 52 1.36 -5.29 11.65
N SER A 53 1.99 -5.08 10.50
CA SER A 53 2.49 -6.16 9.65
C SER A 53 3.91 -6.63 10.00
N GLY A 54 4.65 -5.86 10.82
CA GLY A 54 6.07 -6.06 11.09
C GLY A 54 7.01 -5.56 9.98
N GLY A 55 6.47 -4.93 8.93
CA GLY A 55 7.22 -4.33 7.83
C GLY A 55 8.10 -3.14 8.24
N ARG A 56 8.72 -2.50 7.26
CA ARG A 56 9.49 -1.25 7.41
C ARG A 56 8.85 -0.16 6.58
N ALA A 57 8.37 0.89 7.23
CA ALA A 57 7.89 2.07 6.53
C ALA A 57 9.06 2.79 5.84
N PHE A 58 8.88 3.10 4.57
CA PHE A 58 9.92 3.65 3.71
C PHE A 58 9.37 4.87 2.96
N ASP A 59 10.06 6.00 3.05
CA ASP A 59 9.71 7.20 2.30
C ASP A 59 10.14 7.06 0.84
N GLY A 60 9.17 6.68 0.01
CA GLY A 60 9.34 6.49 -1.42
C GLY A 60 9.37 7.78 -2.24
N PHE A 61 9.14 8.93 -1.60
CA PHE A 61 9.29 10.24 -2.20
C PHE A 61 10.76 10.71 -2.14
N LYS A 62 11.44 10.46 -1.01
CA LYS A 62 12.86 10.82 -0.83
C LYS A 62 13.84 9.78 -1.34
N SER A 63 13.48 8.50 -1.29
CA SER A 63 14.36 7.41 -1.70
C SER A 63 13.62 6.44 -2.62
N LYS A 64 14.38 5.63 -3.37
CA LYS A 64 13.84 4.63 -4.29
C LYS A 64 14.21 3.25 -3.80
N ALA A 65 13.26 2.33 -3.84
CA ALA A 65 13.46 0.91 -3.60
C ALA A 65 12.92 0.12 -4.80
N ASP A 66 13.37 -1.12 -4.96
CA ASP A 66 12.88 -1.97 -6.04
C ASP A 66 11.44 -2.39 -5.77
N PHE A 67 10.62 -2.45 -6.83
CA PHE A 67 9.22 -2.87 -6.73
C PHE A 67 9.06 -4.30 -6.17
N SER A 68 10.09 -5.15 -6.29
CA SER A 68 10.12 -6.49 -5.70
C SER A 68 10.23 -6.48 -4.18
N GLU A 69 10.80 -5.42 -3.59
CA GLU A 69 10.98 -5.28 -2.13
C GLU A 69 9.77 -4.63 -1.44
N ILE A 70 8.87 -4.04 -2.23
CA ILE A 70 7.69 -3.34 -1.74
C ILE A 70 6.58 -4.36 -1.45
N ALA A 71 6.20 -4.48 -0.19
CA ALA A 71 5.03 -5.25 0.22
C ALA A 71 3.73 -4.54 -0.20
N VAL A 72 3.66 -3.23 0.04
CA VAL A 72 2.51 -2.39 -0.32
C VAL A 72 2.96 -0.93 -0.48
N ALA A 73 2.36 -0.22 -1.42
CA ALA A 73 2.57 1.20 -1.67
C ALA A 73 1.35 2.01 -1.20
N VAL A 74 1.57 2.98 -0.32
CA VAL A 74 0.59 3.96 0.14
C VAL A 74 0.82 5.26 -0.60
N ILE A 75 -0.21 5.74 -1.30
CA ILE A 75 -0.15 6.94 -2.15
C ILE A 75 -1.23 7.95 -1.74
N ASP A 76 -1.02 9.22 -2.09
CA ASP A 76 -1.94 10.35 -1.89
C ASP A 76 -2.44 10.97 -3.19
N CYS A 77 -2.61 10.16 -4.23
CA CYS A 77 -2.90 10.69 -5.56
C CYS A 77 -4.39 10.56 -5.88
N GLY A 78 -5.16 11.63 -5.66
CA GLY A 78 -6.56 11.71 -6.12
C GLY A 78 -6.74 11.72 -7.66
N GLY A 79 -5.68 11.43 -8.44
CA GLY A 79 -5.66 11.40 -9.90
C GLY A 79 -5.20 10.06 -10.45
N THR A 80 -5.20 9.88 -11.76
CA THR A 80 -5.12 8.54 -12.39
C THR A 80 -3.71 7.99 -12.62
N ALA A 81 -2.68 8.83 -12.55
CA ALA A 81 -1.33 8.45 -12.98
C ALA A 81 -0.63 7.51 -11.99
N ARG A 82 -0.43 7.94 -10.72
CA ARG A 82 0.27 7.13 -9.70
C ARG A 82 -0.53 5.90 -9.28
N VAL A 83 -1.86 6.03 -9.29
CA VAL A 83 -2.84 4.97 -9.02
C VAL A 83 -2.68 3.78 -9.96
N GLY A 84 -2.25 3.98 -11.22
CA GLY A 84 -2.09 2.93 -12.21
C GLY A 84 -0.70 2.29 -12.32
N VAL A 85 0.37 3.01 -11.96
CA VAL A 85 1.76 2.55 -12.17
C VAL A 85 2.13 1.38 -11.26
N TYR A 86 1.76 1.44 -9.98
CA TYR A 86 2.10 0.38 -9.01
C TYR A 86 1.32 -0.92 -9.28
N PRO A 87 -0.01 -0.90 -9.53
CA PRO A 87 -0.75 -2.11 -9.93
C PRO A 87 -0.23 -2.71 -11.24
N MET A 88 0.19 -1.89 -12.21
CA MET A 88 0.81 -2.38 -13.44
C MET A 88 2.12 -3.16 -13.17
N LYS A 89 2.85 -2.79 -12.11
CA LYS A 89 4.05 -3.49 -11.63
C LYS A 89 3.73 -4.63 -10.64
N LYS A 90 2.46 -4.99 -10.47
CA LYS A 90 1.97 -6.00 -9.51
C LYS A 90 2.32 -5.68 -8.04
N VAL A 91 2.39 -4.40 -7.72
CA VAL A 91 2.58 -3.91 -6.35
C VAL A 91 1.21 -3.56 -5.77
N LEU A 92 0.92 -4.08 -4.58
CA LEU A 92 -0.29 -3.73 -3.84
C LEU A 92 -0.29 -2.23 -3.57
N THR A 93 -1.40 -1.56 -3.87
CA THR A 93 -1.49 -0.11 -3.87
C THR A 93 -2.69 0.34 -3.06
N VAL A 94 -2.43 1.23 -2.10
CA VAL A 94 -3.40 1.78 -1.18
C VAL A 94 -3.43 3.29 -1.37
N ASP A 95 -4.59 3.82 -1.71
CA ASP A 95 -4.80 5.26 -1.82
C ASP A 95 -5.58 5.79 -0.61
N ILE A 96 -5.07 6.86 -0.01
CA ILE A 96 -5.78 7.55 1.08
C ILE A 96 -7.00 8.32 0.55
N HIS A 97 -6.97 8.73 -0.72
CA HIS A 97 -8.11 9.38 -1.36
C HIS A 97 -9.05 8.33 -1.94
N ALA A 98 -10.35 8.64 -1.94
CA ALA A 98 -11.38 7.81 -2.54
C ALA A 98 -11.33 7.90 -4.07
N ALA A 99 -10.28 7.35 -4.67
CA ALA A 99 -10.08 7.30 -6.11
C ALA A 99 -10.79 6.09 -6.72
N ARG A 100 -11.33 6.27 -7.93
CA ARG A 100 -11.87 5.17 -8.74
C ARG A 100 -10.99 4.94 -9.96
N PRO A 101 -10.89 3.69 -10.44
CA PRO A 101 -10.18 3.39 -11.68
C PRO A 101 -10.66 4.29 -12.81
N SER A 102 -9.75 5.04 -13.41
CA SER A 102 -10.04 5.92 -14.53
C SER A 102 -8.77 6.20 -15.33
N GLY A 103 -8.93 6.66 -16.58
CA GLY A 103 -7.80 6.94 -17.47
C GLY A 103 -7.18 5.69 -18.13
N PRO A 104 -6.04 5.86 -18.84
CA PRO A 104 -5.48 4.83 -19.73
C PRO A 104 -4.94 3.59 -18.99
N LEU A 105 -4.59 3.74 -17.71
CA LEU A 105 -4.06 2.68 -16.85
C LEU A 105 -5.15 1.92 -16.06
N MET A 106 -6.43 2.27 -16.22
CA MET A 106 -7.56 1.64 -15.53
C MET A 106 -7.55 0.11 -15.61
N ARG A 107 -7.12 -0.45 -16.75
CA ARG A 107 -7.02 -1.91 -16.98
C ARG A 107 -6.12 -2.64 -15.98
N PHE A 108 -5.18 -1.95 -15.35
CA PHE A 108 -4.26 -2.51 -14.36
C PHE A 108 -4.72 -2.31 -12.92
N ILE A 109 -5.67 -1.38 -12.70
CA ILE A 109 -6.22 -1.06 -11.38
C ILE A 109 -7.31 -2.09 -11.07
N THR A 110 -6.92 -3.28 -10.64
CA THR A 110 -7.82 -4.35 -10.24
C THR A 110 -8.09 -4.32 -8.74
N LYS A 111 -9.22 -4.89 -8.31
CA LYS A 111 -9.57 -4.98 -6.88
C LYS A 111 -8.56 -5.77 -6.05
N GLU A 112 -7.80 -6.65 -6.70
CA GLU A 112 -6.77 -7.50 -6.09
C GLU A 112 -5.43 -6.77 -5.86
N LEU A 113 -5.20 -5.66 -6.56
CA LEU A 113 -3.95 -4.89 -6.49
C LEU A 113 -4.15 -3.47 -5.97
N PHE A 114 -5.39 -2.99 -5.96
CA PHE A 114 -5.69 -1.60 -5.61
C PHE A 114 -6.87 -1.50 -4.64
N VAL A 115 -6.72 -0.60 -3.66
CA VAL A 115 -7.76 -0.18 -2.73
C VAL A 115 -7.63 1.32 -2.47
N SER A 116 -8.75 2.02 -2.33
CA SER A 116 -8.75 3.47 -2.14
C SER A 116 -9.67 3.93 -1.01
N GLY A 117 -9.53 5.20 -0.65
CA GLY A 117 -10.27 5.83 0.44
C GLY A 117 -9.94 5.25 1.81
N VAL A 118 -8.78 4.63 1.94
CA VAL A 118 -8.40 3.86 3.13
C VAL A 118 -7.98 4.79 4.25
N LYS A 119 -8.51 4.53 5.44
CA LYS A 119 -8.09 5.15 6.69
C LYS A 119 -7.41 4.13 7.59
N GLU A 120 -6.77 4.64 8.63
CA GLU A 120 -6.14 3.82 9.66
C GLU A 120 -7.11 2.87 10.36
N SER A 121 -8.41 3.15 10.35
CA SER A 121 -9.47 2.29 10.88
C SER A 121 -9.79 1.09 9.99
N ASP A 122 -9.44 1.15 8.70
CA ASP A 122 -9.79 0.12 7.71
C ASP A 122 -8.67 -0.93 7.52
N VAL A 123 -7.67 -0.88 8.41
CA VAL A 123 -6.49 -1.74 8.43
C VAL A 123 -6.57 -2.66 9.64
N GLU A 124 -6.63 -3.97 9.39
CA GLU A 124 -6.80 -4.99 10.41
C GLU A 124 -5.74 -6.08 10.26
N VAL A 125 -5.21 -6.59 11.37
CA VAL A 125 -4.34 -7.76 11.35
C VAL A 125 -5.21 -8.99 11.19
N ILE A 126 -4.86 -9.86 10.25
CA ILE A 126 -5.46 -11.18 10.10
C ILE A 126 -4.35 -12.22 10.32
N GLU A 127 -4.54 -13.14 11.28
CA GLU A 127 -3.60 -14.23 11.55
C GLU A 127 -3.71 -15.35 10.50
#